data_AF-A0A9D2ASX6-F1
#
_entry.id   AF-A0A9D2ASX6-F1
#
_cell.length_a   1.000
_cell.length_b   1.000
_cell.length_c   1.000
_cell.angle_alpha   90.00
_cell.angle_beta   90.00
_cell.angle_gamma   90.00
#
_symmetry.space_group_name_H-M   'P 1'
#
loop_
_entity.id
_entity.type
_entity.pdbx_description
1 polymer ?
#
loop_
_entity_poly.entity_id
_entity_poly.type
_entity_poly.pdbx_seq_one_letter_code
_entity_poly.pdbx_strand_id
1 'polypeptide(L)'
;MEKRKLQWHPAFGAALRITLKDEMEFLEMQEEYLLSKKPPQIDILIVKKLRDRPIKKAIGKIFRQHNIIEYKAPGDYLSINDFYKVYGYTCFYQSNTDRIKEIDPEELTITFACSRYPREMLKHLAEVRGIHAENRDKGIYYLIGDAIPMQLLITQELTQEENFWLKNLRMDLKAGREIQNIVAKYEQNRHSKDYAAVMDLITRANWKEMEADRKMCDALKELFAEELKEENEKGMERGIHLAKLIFKLSAQGSSDEEIAEKCDLPLEQVREILE
;
A
#
# COMPACT_ATOMS: atom_id res chain seq x y z
N MET A 1 2.89 -47.42 26.40
CA MET A 1 3.11 -47.02 24.99
C MET A 1 2.27 -45.79 24.72
N GLU A 2 2.87 -44.62 24.61
CA GLU A 2 2.17 -43.43 24.11
C GLU A 2 1.69 -43.69 22.68
N LYS A 3 0.39 -43.46 22.42
CA LYS A 3 -0.17 -43.53 21.07
C LYS A 3 0.43 -42.40 20.25
N ARG A 4 1.43 -42.70 19.41
CA ARG A 4 1.91 -41.76 18.39
C ARG A 4 0.73 -41.35 17.51
N LYS A 5 0.56 -40.03 17.32
CA LYS A 5 -0.49 -39.43 16.51
C LYS A 5 -0.34 -39.90 15.06
N LEU A 6 -1.41 -40.42 14.47
CA LEU A 6 -1.41 -40.88 13.07
C LEU A 6 -1.27 -39.68 12.12
N GLN A 7 -0.36 -39.79 11.15
CA GLN A 7 -0.06 -38.74 10.16
C GLN A 7 -0.85 -38.99 8.87
N TRP A 8 -2.01 -38.37 8.74
CA TRP A 8 -2.92 -38.60 7.61
C TRP A 8 -2.51 -37.88 6.32
N HIS A 9 -1.97 -36.66 6.40
CA HIS A 9 -1.62 -35.87 5.21
C HIS A 9 -0.54 -36.56 4.35
N PRO A 10 0.59 -37.04 4.91
CA PRO A 10 1.59 -37.76 4.10
C PRO A 10 1.06 -39.10 3.56
N ALA A 11 0.21 -39.79 4.33
CA ALA A 11 -0.40 -41.05 3.89
C ALA A 11 -1.37 -40.83 2.72
N PHE A 12 -2.12 -39.74 2.72
CA PHE A 12 -2.99 -39.35 1.61
C PHE A 12 -2.19 -38.98 0.35
N GLY A 13 -1.11 -38.20 0.49
CA GLY A 13 -0.20 -37.90 -0.62
C GLY A 13 0.41 -39.17 -1.22
N ALA A 14 0.82 -40.13 -0.38
CA ALA A 14 1.30 -41.43 -0.85
C ALA A 14 0.21 -42.25 -1.57
N ALA A 15 -1.01 -42.29 -1.03
CA ALA A 15 -2.14 -42.96 -1.67
C ALA A 15 -2.48 -42.35 -3.04
N LEU A 16 -2.41 -41.02 -3.17
CA LEU A 16 -2.60 -40.33 -4.45
C LEU A 16 -1.53 -40.74 -5.48
N ARG A 17 -0.25 -40.77 -5.08
CA ARG A 17 0.84 -41.23 -5.97
C ARG A 17 0.67 -42.67 -6.43
N ILE A 18 0.19 -43.57 -5.56
CA ILE A 18 -0.11 -44.97 -5.94
C ILE A 18 -1.30 -45.02 -6.91
N THR A 19 -2.32 -44.21 -6.65
CA THR A 19 -3.56 -44.19 -7.43
C THR A 19 -3.33 -43.63 -8.84
N LEU A 20 -2.51 -42.58 -8.96
CA LEU A 20 -2.20 -41.90 -10.22
C LEU A 20 -0.87 -42.37 -10.83
N LYS A 21 -0.37 -43.55 -10.43
CA LYS A 21 1.00 -43.98 -10.74
C LYS A 21 1.30 -43.99 -12.24
N ASP A 22 0.29 -44.33 -13.05
CA ASP A 22 0.43 -44.52 -14.49
C ASP A 22 0.47 -43.14 -15.19
N GLU A 23 -0.14 -42.11 -14.58
CA GLU A 23 -0.12 -40.72 -15.04
C GLU A 23 1.03 -39.88 -14.45
N MET A 24 1.74 -40.38 -13.43
CA MET A 24 2.83 -39.64 -12.77
C MET A 24 3.98 -39.23 -13.72
N GLU A 25 4.11 -39.86 -14.89
CA GLU A 25 5.12 -39.46 -15.88
C GLU A 25 4.87 -38.05 -16.46
N PHE A 26 3.63 -37.55 -16.41
CA PHE A 26 3.24 -36.21 -16.88
C PHE A 26 2.55 -35.36 -15.80
N LEU A 27 2.54 -35.81 -14.54
CA LEU A 27 2.02 -35.06 -13.40
C LEU A 27 3.14 -34.66 -12.43
N GLU A 28 3.09 -33.43 -11.94
CA GLU A 28 3.95 -32.97 -10.84
C GLU A 28 3.10 -32.82 -9.57
N MET A 29 3.48 -33.55 -8.51
CA MET A 29 2.81 -33.46 -7.21
C MET A 29 3.69 -32.74 -6.20
N GLN A 30 3.22 -31.59 -5.72
CA GLN A 30 3.85 -30.81 -4.68
C GLN A 30 2.98 -30.83 -3.43
N GLU A 31 3.49 -31.40 -2.34
CA GLU A 31 2.81 -31.42 -1.04
C GLU A 31 3.09 -30.12 -0.28
N GLU A 32 2.09 -29.60 0.44
CA GLU A 32 2.21 -28.38 1.25
C GLU A 32 2.74 -27.15 0.47
N TYR A 33 2.29 -27.00 -0.78
CA TYR A 33 2.72 -25.91 -1.65
C TYR A 33 2.42 -24.52 -1.06
N LEU A 34 3.44 -23.68 -0.94
CA LEU A 34 3.31 -22.32 -0.41
C LEU A 34 2.78 -21.36 -1.49
N LEU A 35 1.61 -20.78 -1.24
CA LEU A 35 0.97 -19.83 -2.16
C LEU A 35 1.72 -18.49 -2.26
N SER A 36 2.53 -18.13 -1.26
CA SER A 36 3.35 -16.92 -1.28
C SER A 36 4.55 -17.00 -0.34
N LYS A 37 5.62 -16.26 -0.69
CA LYS A 37 6.82 -16.11 0.17
C LYS A 37 6.56 -15.23 1.39
N LYS A 38 5.59 -14.32 1.31
CA LYS A 38 5.16 -13.44 2.39
C LYS A 38 3.73 -13.82 2.82
N PRO A 39 3.36 -13.70 4.10
CA PRO A 39 1.99 -13.93 4.54
C PRO A 39 0.98 -13.10 3.71
N PRO A 40 -0.20 -13.65 3.40
CA PRO A 40 -1.28 -12.89 2.78
C PRO A 40 -1.59 -11.61 3.56
N GLN A 41 -1.76 -10.50 2.85
CA GLN A 41 -2.06 -9.20 3.45
C GLN A 41 -3.11 -8.46 2.60
N ILE A 42 -4.09 -7.89 3.28
CA ILE A 42 -5.10 -6.98 2.73
C ILE A 42 -4.58 -5.55 2.91
N ASP A 43 -4.75 -4.68 1.91
CA ASP A 43 -4.29 -3.29 2.00
C ASP A 43 -5.05 -2.52 3.09
N ILE A 44 -6.38 -2.54 3.04
CA ILE A 44 -7.23 -1.88 4.05
C ILE A 44 -8.44 -2.76 4.38
N LEU A 45 -8.70 -2.95 5.68
CA LEU A 45 -9.93 -3.54 6.20
C LEU A 45 -10.73 -2.47 6.94
N ILE A 46 -11.96 -2.23 6.49
CA ILE A 46 -12.91 -1.37 7.18
C ILE A 46 -13.96 -2.25 7.86
N VAL A 47 -14.06 -2.16 9.19
CA VAL A 47 -15.11 -2.84 9.97
C VAL A 47 -16.07 -1.81 10.55
N LYS A 48 -17.36 -1.93 10.24
CA LYS A 48 -18.39 -1.07 10.82
C LYS A 48 -18.55 -1.37 12.30
N LYS A 49 -18.31 -0.39 13.16
CA LYS A 49 -18.54 -0.56 14.62
C LYS A 49 -20.03 -0.71 14.98
N LEU A 50 -20.92 -0.17 14.14
CA LEU A 50 -22.36 -0.23 14.29
C LEU A 50 -22.96 -0.83 13.01
N ARG A 51 -23.54 -2.02 13.10
CA ARG A 51 -24.04 -2.81 11.96
C ARG A 51 -25.06 -2.03 11.12
N ASP A 52 -26.05 -1.45 11.79
CA ASP A 52 -27.20 -0.83 11.11
C ASP A 52 -27.00 0.65 10.77
N ARG A 53 -25.80 1.20 11.03
CA ARG A 53 -25.52 2.61 10.69
C ARG A 53 -25.01 2.69 9.24
N PRO A 54 -25.77 3.29 8.30
CA PRO A 54 -25.31 3.43 6.92
C PRO A 54 -24.21 4.49 6.82
N ILE A 55 -23.28 4.29 5.89
CA ILE A 55 -22.31 5.31 5.51
C ILE A 55 -22.97 6.25 4.50
N LYS A 56 -22.93 7.56 4.77
CA LYS A 56 -23.60 8.56 3.93
C LYS A 56 -22.86 8.83 2.61
N LYS A 57 -21.52 8.75 2.64
CA LYS A 57 -20.64 9.03 1.49
C LYS A 57 -20.82 8.00 0.39
N ALA A 58 -20.84 8.45 -0.87
CA ALA A 58 -21.12 7.58 -2.02
C ALA A 58 -20.20 6.34 -2.07
N ILE A 59 -18.89 6.53 -1.85
CA ILE A 59 -17.88 5.46 -1.84
C ILE A 59 -18.12 4.37 -0.79
N GLY A 60 -18.88 4.67 0.26
CA GLY A 60 -19.14 3.75 1.37
C GLY A 60 -20.56 3.19 1.38
N LYS A 61 -21.44 3.59 0.46
CA LYS A 61 -22.84 3.16 0.45
C LYS A 61 -23.00 1.64 0.31
N ILE A 62 -22.08 0.97 -0.41
CA ILE A 62 -22.07 -0.49 -0.59
C ILE A 62 -21.45 -1.26 0.59
N PHE A 63 -20.79 -0.57 1.53
CA PHE A 63 -20.07 -1.25 2.60
C PHE A 63 -21.03 -2.04 3.48
N ARG A 64 -20.82 -3.36 3.52
CA ARG A 64 -21.36 -4.25 4.55
C ARG A 64 -20.52 -4.11 5.82
N GLN A 65 -20.70 -5.03 6.75
CA GLN A 65 -20.05 -4.99 8.06
C GLN A 65 -18.51 -5.00 7.95
N HIS A 66 -17.97 -5.75 6.97
CA HIS A 66 -16.55 -5.83 6.68
C HIS A 66 -16.30 -5.48 5.20
N ASN A 67 -15.51 -4.44 4.94
CA ASN A 67 -15.12 -4.06 3.59
C ASN A 67 -13.60 -4.20 3.41
N ILE A 68 -13.21 -5.07 2.49
CA ILE A 68 -11.82 -5.36 2.12
C ILE A 68 -11.47 -4.46 0.94
N ILE A 69 -10.35 -3.73 1.01
CA ILE A 69 -9.90 -2.84 -0.06
C ILE A 69 -8.56 -3.32 -0.60
N GLU A 70 -8.46 -3.34 -1.93
CA GLU A 70 -7.20 -3.40 -2.67
C GLU A 70 -7.00 -2.06 -3.39
N TYR A 71 -5.84 -1.45 -3.22
CA TYR A 71 -5.48 -0.19 -3.83
C TYR A 71 -4.28 -0.35 -4.78
N LYS A 72 -4.41 0.20 -5.99
CA LYS A 72 -3.29 0.34 -6.93
C LYS A 72 -2.90 1.81 -7.07
N ALA A 73 -1.60 2.07 -6.92
CA ALA A 73 -1.04 3.39 -7.08
C ALA A 73 -1.24 3.92 -8.52
N PRO A 74 -1.17 5.24 -8.76
CA PRO A 74 -1.45 5.82 -10.08
C PRO A 74 -0.57 5.32 -11.23
N GLY A 75 0.64 4.84 -10.92
CA GLY A 75 1.56 4.23 -11.89
C GLY A 75 1.28 2.76 -12.18
N ASP A 76 0.43 2.11 -11.39
CA ASP A 76 0.15 0.69 -11.47
C ASP A 76 -1.17 0.40 -12.21
N TYR A 77 -1.34 -0.87 -12.59
CA TYR A 77 -2.55 -1.37 -13.22
C TYR A 77 -3.24 -2.39 -12.31
N LEU A 78 -4.57 -2.29 -12.22
CA LEU A 78 -5.39 -3.30 -11.55
C LEU A 78 -5.67 -4.46 -12.51
N SER A 79 -5.02 -5.59 -12.26
CA SER A 79 -5.07 -6.78 -13.11
C SER A 79 -6.10 -7.80 -12.65
N ILE A 80 -6.39 -8.77 -13.51
CA ILE A 80 -7.23 -9.92 -13.16
C ILE A 80 -6.63 -10.76 -12.03
N ASN A 81 -5.29 -10.82 -11.92
CA ASN A 81 -4.63 -11.52 -10.83
C ASN A 81 -4.90 -10.83 -9.48
N ASP A 82 -4.95 -9.50 -9.45
CA ASP A 82 -5.30 -8.75 -8.25
C ASP A 82 -6.73 -9.05 -7.81
N PHE A 83 -7.67 -9.13 -8.76
CA PHE A 83 -9.04 -9.56 -8.46
C PHE A 83 -9.08 -10.94 -7.78
N TYR A 84 -8.47 -11.96 -8.39
CA TYR A 84 -8.51 -13.32 -7.83
C TYR A 84 -7.78 -13.43 -6.50
N LYS A 85 -6.66 -12.71 -6.36
CA LYS A 85 -5.90 -12.65 -5.11
C LYS A 85 -6.75 -12.06 -3.99
N VAL A 86 -7.39 -10.92 -4.22
CA VAL A 86 -8.21 -10.24 -3.21
C VAL A 86 -9.46 -11.04 -2.89
N TYR A 87 -10.10 -11.64 -3.90
CA TYR A 87 -11.23 -12.55 -3.70
C TYR A 87 -10.83 -13.72 -2.79
N GLY A 88 -9.70 -14.37 -3.07
CA GLY A 88 -9.16 -15.42 -2.22
C GLY A 88 -8.83 -14.95 -0.81
N TYR A 89 -8.28 -13.74 -0.65
CA TYR A 89 -7.98 -13.15 0.66
C TYR A 89 -9.24 -12.81 1.44
N THR A 90 -10.32 -12.38 0.78
CA THR A 90 -11.62 -12.19 1.41
C THR A 90 -12.17 -13.50 1.95
N CYS A 91 -12.05 -14.60 1.19
CA CYS A 91 -12.41 -15.93 1.68
C CYS A 91 -11.54 -16.36 2.87
N PHE A 92 -10.22 -16.15 2.81
CA PHE A 92 -9.34 -16.44 3.95
C PHE A 92 -9.71 -15.62 5.18
N TYR A 93 -9.97 -14.33 5.02
CA TYR A 93 -10.41 -13.46 6.12
C TYR A 93 -11.71 -13.98 6.76
N GLN A 94 -12.67 -14.42 5.94
CA GLN A 94 -13.93 -14.99 6.41
C GLN A 94 -13.73 -16.31 7.16
N SER A 95 -12.86 -17.19 6.66
CA SER A 95 -12.67 -18.54 7.22
C SER A 95 -11.67 -18.61 8.37
N ASN A 96 -10.78 -17.62 8.50
CA ASN A 96 -9.72 -17.59 9.51
C ASN A 96 -10.24 -17.05 10.85
N THR A 97 -11.25 -17.73 11.38
CA THR A 97 -11.93 -17.42 12.65
C THR A 97 -12.01 -18.65 13.54
N ASP A 98 -12.12 -18.46 14.85
CA ASP A 98 -12.15 -19.58 15.81
C ASP A 98 -13.49 -20.33 15.77
N ARG A 99 -14.57 -19.66 15.33
CA ARG A 99 -15.91 -20.24 15.26
C ARG A 99 -16.44 -20.25 13.84
N ILE A 100 -17.26 -21.26 13.55
CA ILE A 100 -18.00 -21.38 12.29
C ILE A 100 -18.90 -20.15 12.14
N LYS A 101 -18.80 -19.46 10.99
CA LYS A 101 -19.59 -18.27 10.65
C LYS A 101 -19.51 -17.15 11.70
N GLU A 102 -18.35 -16.99 12.33
CA GLU A 102 -18.09 -15.81 13.16
C GLU A 102 -18.19 -14.52 12.33
N ILE A 103 -17.77 -14.60 11.07
CA ILE A 103 -18.04 -13.61 10.03
C ILE A 103 -18.97 -14.26 9.01
N ASP A 104 -20.16 -13.71 8.82
CA ASP A 104 -21.08 -14.21 7.80
C ASP A 104 -20.60 -13.78 6.40
N PRO A 105 -20.59 -14.65 5.38
CA PRO A 105 -20.29 -14.23 4.00
C PRO A 105 -21.15 -13.07 3.49
N GLU A 106 -22.39 -12.95 3.96
CA GLU A 106 -23.29 -11.83 3.63
C GLU A 106 -22.88 -10.50 4.29
N GLU A 107 -21.93 -10.52 5.23
CA GLU A 107 -21.40 -9.35 5.91
C GLU A 107 -20.17 -8.74 5.20
N LEU A 108 -19.71 -9.36 4.10
CA LEU A 108 -18.50 -8.97 3.36
C LEU A 108 -18.80 -8.15 2.10
N THR A 109 -17.97 -7.15 1.86
CA THR A 109 -17.89 -6.36 0.62
C THR A 109 -16.43 -6.22 0.19
N ILE A 110 -16.16 -6.14 -1.12
CA ILE A 110 -14.83 -5.86 -1.66
C ILE A 110 -14.81 -4.51 -2.39
N THR A 111 -13.75 -3.73 -2.23
CA THR A 111 -13.51 -2.50 -2.97
C THR A 111 -12.17 -2.59 -3.68
N PHE A 112 -12.18 -2.40 -4.99
CA PHE A 112 -10.97 -2.16 -5.76
C PHE A 112 -10.83 -0.66 -6.01
N ALA A 113 -9.66 -0.09 -5.76
CA ALA A 113 -9.40 1.32 -6.02
C ALA A 113 -8.17 1.46 -6.93
N CYS A 114 -8.34 2.12 -8.07
CA CYS A 114 -7.25 2.36 -9.02
C CYS A 114 -7.42 3.71 -9.74
N SER A 115 -6.35 4.17 -10.36
CA SER A 115 -6.35 5.47 -11.02
C SER A 115 -6.98 5.44 -12.41
N ARG A 116 -6.85 4.30 -13.12
CA ARG A 116 -7.29 4.12 -14.51
C ARG A 116 -8.33 3.01 -14.61
N TYR A 117 -9.27 3.15 -15.53
CA TYR A 117 -10.33 2.16 -15.78
C TYR A 117 -9.74 0.83 -16.32
N PRO A 118 -9.88 -0.29 -15.60
CA PRO A 118 -9.20 -1.56 -15.89
C PRO A 118 -9.96 -2.42 -16.91
N ARG A 119 -9.94 -2.01 -18.19
CA ARG A 119 -10.74 -2.62 -19.27
C ARG A 119 -10.53 -4.13 -19.42
N GLU A 120 -9.28 -4.59 -19.42
CA GLU A 120 -8.98 -6.02 -19.63
C GLU A 120 -9.46 -6.88 -18.46
N MET A 121 -9.35 -6.38 -17.23
CA MET A 121 -9.88 -7.09 -16.06
C MET A 121 -11.40 -7.20 -16.15
N LEU A 122 -12.09 -6.09 -16.42
CA LEU A 122 -13.55 -6.07 -16.48
C LEU A 122 -14.11 -6.90 -17.64
N LYS A 123 -13.42 -6.90 -18.79
CA LYS A 123 -13.76 -7.77 -19.92
C LYS A 123 -13.68 -9.25 -19.51
N HIS A 124 -12.57 -9.66 -18.90
CA HIS A 124 -12.41 -11.03 -18.42
C HIS A 124 -13.48 -11.40 -17.38
N LEU A 125 -13.77 -10.51 -16.43
CA LEU A 125 -14.80 -10.74 -15.41
C LEU A 125 -16.20 -10.92 -16.02
N ALA A 126 -16.54 -10.12 -17.03
CA ALA A 126 -17.80 -10.27 -17.75
C ALA A 126 -17.88 -11.60 -18.50
N GLU A 127 -16.82 -11.97 -19.24
CA GLU A 127 -16.79 -13.15 -20.10
C GLU A 127 -16.69 -14.48 -19.32
N VAL A 128 -15.89 -14.52 -18.24
CA VAL A 128 -15.55 -15.75 -17.52
C VAL A 128 -16.38 -15.93 -16.24
N ARG A 129 -16.74 -14.82 -15.58
CA ARG A 129 -17.42 -14.85 -14.28
C ARG A 129 -18.86 -14.33 -14.33
N GLY A 130 -19.30 -13.75 -15.45
CA GLY A 130 -20.60 -13.08 -15.53
C GLY A 130 -20.70 -11.85 -14.62
N ILE A 131 -19.56 -11.26 -14.25
CA ILE A 131 -19.50 -10.09 -13.39
C ILE A 131 -19.39 -8.83 -14.26
N HIS A 132 -20.38 -7.96 -14.18
CA HIS A 132 -20.49 -6.75 -15.00
C HIS A 132 -20.32 -5.49 -14.16
N ALA A 133 -19.59 -4.50 -14.71
CA ALA A 133 -19.45 -3.20 -14.07
C ALA A 133 -20.62 -2.28 -14.43
N GLU A 134 -21.36 -1.83 -13.42
CA GLU A 134 -22.43 -0.85 -13.54
C GLU A 134 -22.01 0.48 -12.93
N ASN A 135 -22.06 1.57 -13.70
CA ASN A 135 -21.80 2.90 -13.17
C ASN A 135 -22.89 3.30 -12.17
N ARG A 136 -22.48 3.74 -10.97
CA ARG A 136 -23.39 4.20 -9.90
C ARG A 136 -23.23 5.68 -9.60
N ASP A 137 -22.02 6.18 -9.73
CA ASP A 137 -21.69 7.60 -9.59
C ASP A 137 -20.38 7.86 -10.34
N LYS A 138 -19.94 9.12 -10.37
CA LYS A 138 -18.69 9.53 -11.02
C LYS A 138 -17.50 8.80 -10.39
N GLY A 139 -16.84 7.95 -11.16
CA GLY A 139 -15.73 7.12 -10.70
C GLY A 139 -16.12 5.98 -9.75
N ILE A 140 -17.41 5.66 -9.60
CA ILE A 140 -17.89 4.57 -8.73
C ILE A 140 -18.69 3.58 -9.59
N TYR A 141 -18.20 2.34 -9.66
CA TYR A 141 -18.82 1.26 -10.40
C TYR A 141 -19.10 0.10 -9.46
N TYR A 142 -20.30 -0.48 -9.49
CA TYR A 142 -20.58 -1.74 -8.79
C TYR A 142 -20.30 -2.90 -9.73
N LEU A 143 -19.67 -3.95 -9.22
CA LEU A 143 -19.43 -5.19 -9.95
C LEU A 143 -20.55 -6.16 -9.57
N ILE A 144 -21.47 -6.40 -10.50
CA ILE A 144 -22.70 -7.17 -10.30
C ILE A 144 -22.54 -8.55 -10.93
N GLY A 145 -22.91 -9.60 -10.20
CA GLY A 145 -22.84 -11.00 -10.68
C GLY A 145 -22.23 -11.99 -9.69
N ASP A 146 -21.81 -11.55 -8.51
CA ASP A 146 -21.24 -12.41 -7.46
C ASP A 146 -22.02 -12.27 -6.14
N ALA A 147 -21.90 -13.27 -5.27
CA ALA A 147 -22.55 -13.29 -3.95
C ALA A 147 -21.95 -12.26 -2.99
N ILE A 148 -20.66 -11.95 -3.15
CA ILE A 148 -19.99 -10.88 -2.42
C ILE A 148 -20.12 -9.60 -3.25
N PRO A 149 -20.82 -8.56 -2.77
CA PRO A 149 -20.89 -7.28 -3.45
C PRO A 149 -19.51 -6.67 -3.57
N MET A 150 -19.23 -6.10 -4.73
CA MET A 150 -17.97 -5.43 -4.96
C MET A 150 -18.17 -4.11 -5.67
N GLN A 151 -17.22 -3.21 -5.46
CA GLN A 151 -17.15 -1.97 -6.22
C GLN A 151 -15.74 -1.72 -6.75
N LEU A 152 -15.68 -0.94 -7.80
CA LEU A 152 -14.49 -0.39 -8.40
C LEU A 152 -14.54 1.14 -8.31
N LEU A 153 -13.51 1.72 -7.70
CA LEU A 153 -13.31 3.16 -7.58
C LEU A 153 -12.22 3.61 -8.56
N ILE A 154 -12.59 4.48 -9.49
CA ILE A 154 -11.65 5.18 -10.36
C ILE A 154 -11.33 6.53 -9.71
N THR A 155 -10.21 6.58 -8.98
CA THR A 155 -9.92 7.67 -8.04
C THR A 155 -9.90 9.04 -8.71
N GLN A 156 -9.38 9.14 -9.94
CA GLN A 156 -9.33 10.39 -10.69
C GLN A 156 -10.70 10.89 -11.16
N GLU A 157 -11.67 9.99 -11.32
CA GLU A 157 -13.01 10.35 -11.78
C GLU A 157 -13.90 10.82 -10.63
N LEU A 158 -13.61 10.43 -9.38
CA LEU A 158 -14.40 10.79 -8.19
C LEU A 158 -14.70 12.29 -8.10
N THR A 159 -15.86 12.63 -7.52
CA THR A 159 -16.27 14.02 -7.27
C THR A 159 -15.35 14.69 -6.24
N GLN A 160 -15.00 15.95 -6.49
CA GLN A 160 -14.05 16.68 -5.65
C GLN A 160 -14.68 17.13 -4.32
N GLU A 161 -15.99 17.36 -4.33
CA GLU A 161 -16.79 17.81 -3.20
C GLU A 161 -16.77 16.79 -2.07
N GLU A 162 -16.88 15.49 -2.41
CA GLU A 162 -16.88 14.42 -1.42
C GLU A 162 -15.50 13.78 -1.22
N ASN A 163 -14.67 13.72 -2.26
CA ASN A 163 -13.49 12.86 -2.30
C ASN A 163 -12.19 13.64 -2.60
N PHE A 164 -12.11 14.89 -2.16
CA PHE A 164 -11.00 15.82 -2.47
C PHE A 164 -9.61 15.17 -2.34
N TRP A 165 -9.31 14.54 -1.20
CA TRP A 165 -7.99 13.95 -0.95
C TRP A 165 -7.73 12.72 -1.81
N LEU A 166 -8.68 11.77 -1.88
CA LEU A 166 -8.55 10.56 -2.71
C LEU A 166 -8.33 10.90 -4.19
N LYS A 167 -9.01 11.91 -4.70
CA LYS A 167 -8.87 12.37 -6.09
C LYS A 167 -7.49 12.97 -6.38
N ASN A 168 -6.88 13.62 -5.38
CA ASN A 168 -5.58 14.27 -5.51
C ASN A 168 -4.38 13.34 -5.22
N LEU A 169 -4.62 12.06 -4.90
CA LEU A 169 -3.57 11.03 -4.87
C LEU A 169 -3.16 10.63 -6.30
N ARG A 170 -2.49 11.55 -7.00
CA ARG A 170 -2.04 11.42 -8.41
C ARG A 170 -0.69 12.13 -8.61
N MET A 171 -0.03 11.87 -9.75
CA MET A 171 1.34 12.31 -10.06
C MET A 171 1.42 13.37 -11.17
N ASP A 172 0.28 13.94 -11.54
CA ASP A 172 0.11 14.84 -12.69
C ASP A 172 -0.73 16.07 -12.32
N LEU A 173 -0.49 16.61 -11.12
CA LEU A 173 -1.07 17.88 -10.66
C LEU A 173 -0.49 19.05 -11.46
N LYS A 174 -1.30 20.08 -11.70
CA LYS A 174 -0.85 21.29 -12.41
C LYS A 174 -0.42 22.37 -11.44
N ALA A 175 0.74 22.99 -11.72
CA ALA A 175 1.21 24.15 -10.97
C ALA A 175 0.18 25.29 -10.92
N GLY A 176 0.24 26.12 -9.87
CA GLY A 176 -0.68 27.22 -9.64
C GLY A 176 -1.95 26.78 -8.89
N ARG A 177 -3.13 27.09 -9.43
CA ARG A 177 -4.41 27.01 -8.67
C ARG A 177 -4.73 25.62 -8.10
N GLU A 178 -4.39 24.55 -8.80
CA GLU A 178 -4.70 23.19 -8.35
C GLU A 178 -3.93 22.87 -7.06
N ILE A 179 -2.61 23.10 -7.07
CA ILE A 179 -1.79 22.87 -5.88
C ILE A 179 -2.08 23.90 -4.78
N GLN A 180 -2.26 25.18 -5.11
CA GLN A 180 -2.64 26.21 -4.13
C GLN A 180 -3.91 25.83 -3.35
N ASN A 181 -4.89 25.19 -4.01
CA ASN A 181 -6.11 24.71 -3.35
C ASN A 181 -5.84 23.52 -2.42
N ILE A 182 -4.92 22.60 -2.79
CA ILE A 182 -4.51 21.48 -1.93
C ILE A 182 -3.84 22.00 -0.66
N VAL A 183 -2.87 22.90 -0.81
CA VAL A 183 -2.16 23.53 0.32
C VAL A 183 -3.13 24.29 1.23
N ALA A 184 -4.03 25.11 0.65
CA ALA A 184 -5.00 25.87 1.45
C ALA A 184 -5.95 24.97 2.28
N LYS A 185 -6.32 23.79 1.77
CA LYS A 185 -7.12 22.81 2.53
C LYS A 185 -6.29 22.03 3.55
N TYR A 186 -5.02 21.78 3.25
CA TYR A 186 -4.09 21.20 4.20
C TYR A 186 -3.89 22.11 5.42
N GLU A 187 -3.65 23.40 5.22
CA GLU A 187 -3.41 24.37 6.30
C GLU A 187 -4.52 24.39 7.36
N GLN A 188 -5.78 24.26 6.92
CA GLN A 188 -6.94 24.17 7.81
C GLN A 188 -6.94 22.93 8.71
N ASN A 189 -6.12 21.93 8.39
CA ASN A 189 -6.05 20.61 9.02
C ASN A 189 -4.61 20.19 9.38
N ARG A 190 -3.66 21.13 9.39
CA ARG A 190 -2.21 20.86 9.54
C ARG A 190 -1.80 20.07 10.79
N HIS A 191 -2.65 20.06 11.81
CA HIS A 191 -2.42 19.33 13.06
C HIS A 191 -2.77 17.83 12.95
N SER A 192 -3.35 17.38 11.83
CA SER A 192 -3.72 15.98 11.62
C SER A 192 -2.61 15.20 10.94
N LYS A 193 -2.20 14.08 11.55
CA LYS A 193 -1.20 13.16 11.00
C LYS A 193 -1.63 12.55 9.66
N ASP A 194 -2.92 12.30 9.48
CA ASP A 194 -3.44 11.74 8.23
C ASP A 194 -3.32 12.74 7.07
N TYR A 195 -3.62 14.02 7.35
CA TYR A 195 -3.46 15.08 6.36
C TYR A 195 -1.99 15.31 6.03
N ALA A 196 -1.11 15.25 7.03
CA ALA A 196 0.35 15.36 6.83
C ALA A 196 0.86 14.24 5.92
N ALA A 197 0.48 12.98 6.19
CA ALA A 197 0.89 11.84 5.37
C ALA A 197 0.40 11.96 3.91
N VAL A 198 -0.84 12.42 3.70
CA VAL A 198 -1.37 12.64 2.35
C VAL A 198 -0.63 13.79 1.65
N MET A 199 -0.39 14.90 2.35
CA MET A 199 0.27 16.08 1.78
C MET A 199 1.72 15.78 1.40
N ASP A 200 2.45 15.06 2.25
CA ASP A 200 3.80 14.62 1.98
C ASP A 200 3.89 13.71 0.74
N LEU A 201 3.02 12.70 0.64
CA LEU A 201 2.95 11.85 -0.56
C LEU A 201 2.66 12.67 -1.82
N ILE A 202 1.69 13.58 -1.78
CA ILE A 202 1.34 14.45 -2.92
C ILE A 202 2.53 15.33 -3.31
N THR A 203 3.23 15.90 -2.34
CA THR A 203 4.41 16.76 -2.57
C THR A 203 5.52 15.99 -3.25
N ARG A 204 5.87 14.81 -2.72
CA ARG A 204 6.92 13.95 -3.30
C ARG A 204 6.55 13.46 -4.69
N ALA A 205 5.28 13.13 -4.92
CA ALA A 205 4.78 12.67 -6.21
C ALA A 205 4.72 13.77 -7.29
N ASN A 206 4.68 15.05 -6.91
CA ASN A 206 4.51 16.19 -7.83
C ASN A 206 5.57 17.30 -7.57
N TRP A 207 6.79 16.91 -7.21
CA TRP A 207 7.82 17.83 -6.73
C TRP A 207 8.15 18.95 -7.72
N LYS A 208 8.25 18.64 -9.01
CA LYS A 208 8.64 19.63 -10.04
C LYS A 208 7.60 20.74 -10.17
N GLU A 209 6.33 20.37 -10.09
CA GLU A 209 5.18 21.26 -10.20
C GLU A 209 4.97 22.04 -8.90
N MET A 210 5.33 21.43 -7.77
CA MET A 210 5.40 22.07 -6.46
C MET A 210 6.45 23.18 -6.39
N GLU A 211 7.64 22.91 -6.96
CA GLU A 211 8.77 23.84 -6.96
C GLU A 211 8.59 25.02 -7.92
N ALA A 212 7.83 24.83 -9.01
CA ALA A 212 7.60 25.85 -10.03
C ALA A 212 6.82 27.09 -9.52
N ASP A 213 6.11 27.00 -8.39
CA ASP A 213 5.44 28.13 -7.76
C ASP A 213 6.25 28.64 -6.57
N ARG A 214 6.93 29.77 -6.74
CA ARG A 214 7.84 30.35 -5.73
C ARG A 214 7.16 30.59 -4.38
N LYS A 215 5.88 31.00 -4.37
CA LYS A 215 5.11 31.19 -3.13
C LYS A 215 4.85 29.87 -2.41
N MET A 216 4.78 28.78 -3.18
CA MET A 216 4.53 27.44 -2.69
C MET A 216 5.80 26.78 -2.17
N CYS A 217 6.96 27.03 -2.79
CA CYS A 217 8.25 26.63 -2.25
C CYS A 217 8.46 27.17 -0.82
N ASP A 218 8.10 28.43 -0.57
CA ASP A 218 8.21 29.03 0.78
C ASP A 218 7.21 28.41 1.76
N ALA A 219 5.96 28.18 1.36
CA ALA A 219 4.96 27.49 2.19
C ALA A 219 5.34 26.02 2.49
N LEU A 220 5.91 25.30 1.53
CA LEU A 220 6.41 23.93 1.71
C LEU A 220 7.61 23.90 2.66
N LYS A 221 8.54 24.85 2.53
CA LYS A 221 9.66 24.99 3.47
C LYS A 221 9.20 25.26 4.89
N GLU A 222 8.15 26.07 5.07
CA GLU A 222 7.54 26.30 6.38
C GLU A 222 6.82 25.04 6.89
N LEU A 223 6.10 24.33 6.03
CA LEU A 223 5.35 23.11 6.32
C LEU A 223 6.25 21.94 6.77
N PHE A 224 7.42 21.79 6.14
CA PHE A 224 8.42 20.80 6.49
C PHE A 224 9.55 21.37 7.37
N ALA A 225 9.43 22.60 7.89
CA ALA A 225 10.51 23.25 8.64
C ALA A 225 10.92 22.43 9.88
N GLU A 226 9.96 21.83 10.58
CA GLU A 226 10.23 21.00 11.75
C GLU A 226 10.91 19.68 11.38
N GLU A 227 10.44 19.00 10.33
CA GLU A 227 11.07 17.75 9.83
C GLU A 227 12.49 18.02 9.30
N LEU A 228 12.69 19.10 8.56
CA LEU A 228 14.00 19.56 8.10
C LEU A 228 14.91 19.95 9.27
N LYS A 229 14.35 20.53 10.33
CA LYS A 229 15.10 20.86 11.55
C LYS A 229 15.53 19.58 12.29
N GLU A 230 14.65 18.61 12.44
CA GLU A 230 14.99 17.30 13.03
C GLU A 230 16.03 16.53 12.20
N GLU A 231 15.91 16.54 10.86
CA GLU A 231 16.91 15.93 9.98
C GLU A 231 18.26 16.67 10.05
N ASN A 232 18.25 18.00 10.11
CA ASN A 232 19.45 18.80 10.31
C ASN A 232 20.10 18.54 11.68
N GLU A 233 19.32 18.43 12.75
CA GLU A 233 19.82 18.10 14.09
C GLU A 233 20.46 16.70 14.11
N LYS A 234 19.82 15.70 13.49
CA LYS A 234 20.38 14.34 13.32
C LYS A 234 21.64 14.36 12.45
N GLY A 235 21.64 15.13 11.37
CA GLY A 235 22.79 15.30 10.49
C GLY A 235 23.97 15.97 11.21
N MET A 236 23.70 17.00 12.01
CA MET A 236 24.68 17.72 12.82
C MET A 236 25.25 16.82 13.92
N GLU A 237 24.42 16.03 14.61
CA GLU A 237 24.87 15.07 15.62
C GLU A 237 25.77 13.99 15.01
N ARG A 238 25.38 13.45 13.84
CA ARG A 238 26.22 12.53 13.06
C ARG A 238 27.54 13.19 12.66
N GLY A 239 27.51 14.42 12.15
CA GLY A 239 28.70 15.19 11.77
C GLY A 239 29.66 15.42 12.93
N ILE A 240 29.15 15.81 14.11
CA ILE A 240 29.95 15.98 15.33
C ILE A 240 30.58 14.63 15.76
N HIS A 241 29.81 13.54 15.69
CA HIS A 241 30.32 12.22 16.02
C HIS A 241 31.43 11.78 15.06
N LEU A 242 31.25 12.02 13.75
CA LEU A 242 32.24 11.73 12.72
C LEU A 242 33.53 12.54 12.92
N ALA A 243 33.42 13.85 13.17
CA ALA A 243 34.56 14.71 13.45
C ALA A 243 35.34 14.24 14.68
N LYS A 244 34.65 13.89 15.78
CA LYS A 244 35.29 13.31 16.98
C LYS A 244 36.03 12.01 16.68
N LEU A 245 35.46 11.15 15.82
CA LEU A 245 36.09 9.90 15.41
C LEU A 245 37.34 10.16 14.56
N ILE A 246 37.27 11.08 13.60
CA ILE A 246 38.39 11.51 12.75
C ILE A 246 39.54 12.04 13.62
N PHE A 247 39.29 12.99 14.53
CA PHE A 247 40.31 13.51 15.44
C PHE A 247 40.90 12.43 16.35
N LYS A 248 40.09 11.48 16.81
CA LYS A 248 40.57 10.36 17.64
C LYS A 248 41.50 9.44 16.86
N LEU A 249 41.14 9.08 15.62
CA LEU A 249 41.95 8.21 14.77
C LEU A 249 43.26 8.89 14.33
N SER A 250 43.20 10.19 14.02
CA SER A 250 44.37 11.01 13.73
C SER A 250 45.31 11.10 14.93
N ALA A 251 44.79 11.36 16.14
CA ALA A 251 45.59 11.36 17.37
C ALA A 251 46.20 9.99 17.72
N GLN A 252 45.62 8.89 17.21
CA GLN A 252 46.16 7.53 17.31
C GLN A 252 47.22 7.22 16.24
N GLY A 253 47.54 8.18 15.37
CA GLY A 253 48.55 8.05 14.32
C GLY A 253 48.07 7.31 13.07
N SER A 254 46.75 7.18 12.86
CA SER A 254 46.22 6.67 11.60
C SER A 254 46.46 7.70 10.48
N SER A 255 46.81 7.22 9.29
CA SER A 255 46.94 8.08 8.10
C SER A 255 45.58 8.60 7.63
N ASP A 256 45.57 9.73 6.93
CA ASP A 256 44.34 10.32 6.39
C ASP A 256 43.58 9.34 5.48
N GLU A 257 44.31 8.52 4.72
CA GLU A 257 43.74 7.47 3.86
C GLU A 257 43.04 6.37 4.68
N GLU A 258 43.62 5.92 5.80
CA GLU A 258 43.01 4.94 6.69
C GLU A 258 41.79 5.51 7.44
N ILE A 259 41.80 6.81 7.73
CA ILE A 259 40.67 7.50 8.38
C ILE A 259 39.51 7.66 7.38
N ALA A 260 39.80 8.02 6.14
CA ALA A 260 38.83 8.11 5.05
C ALA A 260 38.13 6.76 4.81
N GLU A 261 38.89 5.67 4.80
CA GLU A 261 38.34 4.32 4.69
C GLU A 261 37.47 3.93 5.89
N LYS A 262 37.92 4.19 7.13
CA LYS A 262 37.19 3.84 8.36
C LYS A 262 35.92 4.66 8.59
N CYS A 263 35.91 5.91 8.14
CA CYS A 263 34.78 6.81 8.29
C CYS A 263 33.84 6.82 7.08
N ASP A 264 34.18 6.06 6.02
CA ASP A 264 33.47 6.02 4.73
C ASP A 264 33.28 7.43 4.14
N LEU A 265 34.37 8.20 4.10
CA LEU A 265 34.39 9.58 3.61
C LEU A 265 35.42 9.77 2.50
N PRO A 266 35.18 10.71 1.57
CA PRO A 266 36.21 11.19 0.65
C PRO A 266 37.43 11.71 1.41
N LEU A 267 38.63 11.36 0.92
CA LEU A 267 39.90 11.79 1.51
C LEU A 267 40.03 13.32 1.64
N GLU A 268 39.50 14.06 0.66
CA GLU A 268 39.46 15.53 0.68
C GLU A 268 38.67 16.06 1.88
N GLN A 269 37.53 15.44 2.21
CA GLN A 269 36.72 15.85 3.38
C GLN A 269 37.40 15.51 4.71
N VAL A 270 38.14 14.40 4.78
CA VAL A 270 38.92 14.07 5.98
C VAL A 270 40.03 15.08 6.21
N ARG A 271 40.73 15.49 5.15
CA ARG A 271 41.78 16.52 5.22
C ARG A 271 41.22 17.88 5.61
N GLU A 272 40.10 18.30 5.02
CA GLU A 272 39.41 19.55 5.37
C GLU A 272 38.97 19.59 6.85
N ILE A 273 38.60 18.44 7.44
CA ILE A 273 38.23 18.34 8.86
C ILE A 273 39.47 18.37 9.79
N LEU A 274 40.63 17.95 9.31
CA LEU A 274 41.88 17.86 10.09
C LEU A 274 42.77 19.12 9.97
N GLU A 275 42.52 20.00 8.99
CA GLU A 275 43.11 21.35 8.87
C GLU A 275 42.62 22.31 9.97
#